data_AF-A0A7S2PXU3-F1
#
_entry.id   AF-A0A7S2PXU3-F1
#
_cell.length_a   1.000
_cell.length_b   1.000
_cell.length_c   1.000
_cell.angle_alpha   90.00
_cell.angle_beta   90.00
_cell.angle_gamma   90.00
#
_symmetry.space_group_name_H-M   'P 1'
#
loop_
_entity.id
_entity.type
_entity.pdbx_description
1 polymer ?
#
loop_
_entity_poly.entity_id
_entity_poly.type
_entity_poly.pdbx_seq_one_letter_code
_entity_poly.pdbx_strand_id
1 'polypeptide(L)'
;PIPFAAAISVTIWNYPGWVASTDKHALRIVKGFRFVFFRFTHKRYYFMLAGIVRSFGVCLVPVIAPEDVAAQAMMLGFVLCAYIGFQQSQAPWISELANVTDGLLHMGLVLILIAGAVATPAPRDLNSLQVPGLLVFVA
;
A
#
# COMPACT_ATOMS: atom_id res chain seq x y z
N PRO A 1 7.84 -11.16 7.17
CA PRO A 1 6.66 -10.40 6.64
C PRO A 1 5.45 -11.29 6.30
N ILE A 2 5.66 -12.40 5.58
CA ILE A 2 4.60 -13.31 5.09
C ILE A 2 3.70 -13.86 6.22
N PRO A 3 4.21 -14.43 7.32
CA PRO A 3 3.34 -14.97 8.39
C PRO A 3 2.51 -13.88 9.07
N PHE A 4 3.05 -12.66 9.18
CA PHE A 4 2.31 -11.51 9.74
C PHE A 4 1.19 -11.05 8.79
N ALA A 5 1.47 -10.97 7.49
CA ALA A 5 0.45 -10.65 6.49
C ALA A 5 -0.65 -11.73 6.43
N ALA A 6 -0.28 -13.01 6.52
CA ALA A 6 -1.22 -14.12 6.59
C ALA A 6 -2.10 -14.03 7.84
N ALA A 7 -1.51 -13.79 9.02
CA ALA A 7 -2.25 -13.63 10.26
C ALA A 7 -3.25 -12.46 10.18
N ILE A 8 -2.85 -11.31 9.62
CA ILE A 8 -3.74 -10.16 9.43
C ILE A 8 -4.86 -10.48 8.44
N SER A 9 -4.56 -11.16 7.34
CA SER A 9 -5.55 -11.54 6.32
C SER A 9 -6.62 -12.46 6.90
N VAL A 10 -6.21 -13.48 7.66
CA VAL A 10 -7.13 -14.38 8.37
C VAL A 10 -7.96 -13.62 9.39
N THR A 11 -7.34 -12.70 10.14
CA THR A 11 -8.05 -11.90 11.15
C THR A 11 -9.09 -10.99 10.51
N ILE A 12 -8.78 -10.37 9.37
CA ILE A 12 -9.70 -9.51 8.62
C ILE A 12 -10.87 -10.31 8.06
N TRP A 13 -10.61 -11.50 7.52
CA TRP A 13 -11.67 -12.37 6.97
C TRP A 13 -12.67 -12.81 8.04
N ASN A 14 -12.19 -13.12 9.24
CA ASN A 14 -13.04 -13.61 10.34
C ASN A 14 -13.61 -12.48 11.23
N TYR A 15 -13.14 -11.24 11.05
CA TYR A 15 -13.53 -10.07 11.83
C TYR A 15 -15.05 -9.87 11.96
N PRO A 16 -15.87 -9.86 10.89
CA PRO A 16 -17.31 -9.63 11.03
C PRO A 16 -18.01 -10.72 11.85
N GLY A 17 -17.57 -11.99 11.73
CA GLY A 17 -18.11 -13.09 12.52
C GLY A 17 -17.73 -13.01 14.00
N TRP A 18 -16.51 -12.57 14.30
CA TRP A 18 -16.04 -12.41 15.69
C TRP A 18 -16.65 -11.21 16.41
N VAL A 19 -16.96 -10.13 15.69
CA VAL A 19 -17.63 -8.96 16.27
C VAL A 19 -19.13 -9.21 16.48
N ALA A 20 -19.76 -10.00 15.62
CA ALA A 20 -21.17 -10.38 15.78
C ALA A 20 -21.40 -11.46 16.85
N SER A 21 -20.36 -12.19 17.24
CA SER A 21 -20.43 -13.26 18.25
C SER A 21 -20.25 -12.72 19.67
N THR A 22 -21.01 -13.25 20.63
CA THR A 22 -20.86 -12.97 22.07
C THR A 22 -19.74 -13.80 22.73
N ASP A 23 -18.98 -14.56 21.95
CA ASP A 23 -17.89 -15.39 22.46
C ASP A 23 -16.73 -14.56 23.06
N LYS A 24 -16.42 -14.81 24.33
CA LYS A 24 -15.35 -14.14 25.08
C LYS A 24 -13.97 -14.40 24.46
N HIS A 25 -13.76 -15.54 23.82
CA HIS A 25 -12.48 -15.86 23.18
C HIS A 25 -12.26 -15.04 21.92
N ALA A 26 -13.27 -14.99 21.03
CA ALA A 26 -13.27 -14.15 19.83
C ALA A 26 -13.04 -12.66 20.17
N LEU A 27 -13.72 -12.15 21.20
CA LEU A 27 -13.53 -10.78 21.68
C LEU A 27 -12.11 -10.51 22.21
N ARG A 28 -11.46 -11.50 22.83
CA ARG A 28 -10.07 -11.39 23.29
C ARG A 28 -9.10 -11.28 22.12
N ILE A 29 -9.31 -12.06 21.05
CA ILE A 29 -8.52 -11.97 19.82
C ILE A 29 -8.70 -10.59 19.17
N VAL A 30 -9.93 -10.13 18.99
CA VAL A 30 -10.22 -8.80 18.40
C VAL A 30 -9.55 -7.68 19.21
N LYS A 31 -9.56 -7.77 20.54
CA LYS A 31 -8.83 -6.83 21.41
C LYS A 31 -7.30 -6.91 21.23
N GLY A 32 -6.74 -8.10 21.03
CA GLY A 32 -5.31 -8.28 20.72
C GLY A 32 -4.92 -7.65 19.38
N PHE A 33 -5.79 -7.75 18.37
CA PHE A 33 -5.61 -7.11 17.06
C PHE A 33 -6.20 -5.70 16.99
N ARG A 34 -6.42 -5.03 18.13
CA ARG A 34 -6.98 -3.67 18.15
C ARG A 34 -6.12 -2.70 17.33
N PHE A 35 -4.80 -2.88 17.28
CA PHE A 35 -3.90 -2.07 16.45
C PHE A 35 -4.21 -2.12 14.95
N VAL A 36 -4.80 -3.22 14.46
CA VAL A 36 -5.19 -3.39 13.05
C VAL A 36 -6.43 -2.55 12.74
N PHE A 37 -7.44 -2.65 13.60
CA PHE A 37 -8.80 -2.17 13.34
C PHE A 37 -9.08 -0.76 13.88
N PHE A 38 -8.41 -0.35 14.95
CA PHE A 38 -8.74 0.87 15.70
C PHE A 38 -8.59 2.17 14.91
N ARG A 39 -7.71 2.18 13.91
CA ARG A 39 -7.42 3.37 13.09
C ARG A 39 -8.37 3.58 11.91
N PHE A 40 -9.11 2.54 11.53
CA PHE A 40 -9.97 2.54 10.34
C PHE A 40 -11.44 2.55 10.74
N THR A 41 -12.26 3.15 9.89
CA THR A 41 -13.71 3.06 10.06
C THR A 41 -14.14 1.60 9.98
N HIS A 42 -15.10 1.19 10.80
CA HIS A 42 -15.62 -0.19 10.88
C HIS A 42 -16.20 -0.70 9.55
N LYS A 43 -16.51 0.19 8.59
CA LYS A 43 -16.91 -0.18 7.22
C LYS A 43 -15.72 -0.50 6.29
N ARG A 44 -14.50 -0.15 6.69
CA ARG A 44 -13.28 -0.13 5.86
C ARG A 44 -12.10 -0.83 6.54
N TYR A 45 -12.39 -1.81 7.40
CA TYR A 45 -11.39 -2.57 8.16
C TYR A 45 -10.39 -3.35 7.29
N TYR A 46 -10.76 -3.69 6.06
CA TYR A 46 -9.91 -4.38 5.09
C TYR A 46 -8.74 -3.50 4.59
N PHE A 47 -8.77 -2.18 4.81
CA PHE A 47 -7.78 -1.26 4.27
C PHE A 47 -6.35 -1.50 4.80
N MET A 48 -6.20 -2.17 5.95
CA MET A 48 -4.88 -2.63 6.41
C MET A 48 -4.19 -3.52 5.36
N LEU A 49 -4.94 -4.37 4.64
CA LEU A 49 -4.37 -5.20 3.58
C LEU A 49 -3.78 -4.35 2.47
N ALA A 50 -4.46 -3.27 2.06
CA ALA A 50 -3.94 -2.36 1.05
C ALA A 50 -2.59 -1.75 1.48
N GLY A 51 -2.44 -1.37 2.76
CA GLY A 51 -1.17 -0.88 3.29
C GLY A 51 -0.05 -1.93 3.30
N ILE A 52 -0.39 -3.20 3.54
CA ILE A 52 0.56 -4.33 3.46
C ILE A 52 0.94 -4.59 2.00
N VAL A 53 -0.02 -4.62 1.08
CA VAL A 53 0.22 -4.81 -0.36
C VAL A 53 1.11 -3.69 -0.90
N ARG A 54 0.83 -2.43 -0.53
CA ARG A 54 1.68 -1.28 -0.88
C ARG A 54 3.12 -1.48 -0.40
N SER A 55 3.29 -1.84 0.88
CA SER A 55 4.63 -2.00 1.46
C SER A 55 5.37 -3.18 0.85
N PHE A 56 4.68 -4.28 0.54
CA PHE A 56 5.23 -5.40 -0.20
C PHE A 56 5.66 -4.98 -1.61
N GLY A 57 4.81 -4.25 -2.34
CA GLY A 57 5.12 -3.71 -3.67
C GLY A 57 6.38 -2.85 -3.65
N VAL A 58 6.48 -1.90 -2.70
CA VAL A 58 7.68 -1.06 -2.53
C VAL A 58 8.94 -1.91 -2.31
N CYS A 59 8.87 -2.96 -1.47
CA CYS A 59 10.00 -3.86 -1.24
C CYS A 59 10.32 -4.76 -2.45
N LEU A 60 9.36 -5.02 -3.32
CA LEU A 60 9.51 -5.89 -4.48
C LEU A 60 10.18 -5.17 -5.66
N VAL A 61 10.01 -3.86 -5.78
CA VAL A 61 10.61 -3.02 -6.84
C VAL A 61 12.11 -3.30 -7.06
N PRO A 62 13.00 -3.20 -6.04
CA PRO A 62 14.43 -3.45 -6.24
C PRO A 62 14.76 -4.93 -6.53
N VAL A 63 13.85 -5.85 -6.23
CA VAL A 63 14.04 -7.29 -6.53
C VAL A 63 13.74 -7.58 -7.99
N ILE A 64 12.73 -6.91 -8.58
CA ILE A 64 12.33 -7.12 -9.97
C ILE A 64 13.29 -6.43 -10.94
N ALA A 65 13.74 -5.21 -10.63
CA ALA A 65 14.60 -4.44 -11.52
C ALA A 65 15.88 -3.95 -10.81
N PRO A 66 16.77 -4.84 -10.34
CA PRO A 66 17.91 -4.47 -9.50
C PRO A 66 18.87 -3.46 -10.17
N GLU A 67 19.07 -3.56 -11.48
CA GLU A 67 20.06 -2.76 -12.23
C GLU A 67 19.45 -1.55 -12.97
N ASP A 68 18.11 -1.47 -13.05
CA ASP A 68 17.42 -0.46 -13.86
C ASP A 68 16.74 0.58 -12.98
N VAL A 69 17.45 1.68 -12.73
CA VAL A 69 16.98 2.79 -11.89
C VAL A 69 15.72 3.44 -12.46
N ALA A 70 15.59 3.52 -13.80
CA ALA A 70 14.42 4.10 -14.44
C ALA A 70 13.18 3.21 -14.23
N ALA A 71 13.33 1.91 -14.46
CA ALA A 71 12.27 0.93 -14.19
C ALA A 71 11.89 0.90 -12.70
N GLN A 72 12.85 0.98 -11.78
CA GLN A 72 12.57 1.08 -10.34
C GLN A 72 11.74 2.31 -10.01
N ALA A 73 12.12 3.49 -10.51
CA ALA A 73 11.37 4.72 -10.29
C ALA A 73 9.95 4.66 -10.85
N MET A 74 9.78 4.11 -12.06
CA MET A 74 8.47 3.93 -12.68
C MET A 74 7.57 2.97 -11.90
N MET A 75 8.08 1.79 -11.54
CA MET A 75 7.33 0.79 -10.76
C MET A 75 6.97 1.31 -9.37
N LEU A 76 7.91 1.99 -8.70
CA LEU A 76 7.65 2.60 -7.40
C LEU A 76 6.59 3.70 -7.49
N GLY A 77 6.66 4.54 -8.52
CA GLY A 77 5.66 5.57 -8.82
C GLY A 77 4.28 4.95 -9.04
N PHE A 78 4.20 3.87 -9.81
CA PHE A 78 2.95 3.14 -10.04
C PHE A 78 2.34 2.61 -8.73
N VAL A 79 3.14 1.93 -7.89
CA VAL A 79 2.67 1.40 -6.59
C VAL A 79 2.13 2.51 -5.69
N LEU A 80 2.83 3.65 -5.62
CA LEU A 80 2.41 4.79 -4.80
C LEU A 80 1.13 5.44 -5.35
N CYS A 81 1.05 5.70 -6.66
CA CYS A 81 -0.12 6.29 -7.30
C CYS A 81 -1.37 5.40 -7.19
N ALA A 82 -1.21 4.09 -7.41
CA ALA A 82 -2.30 3.13 -7.25
C ALA A 82 -2.83 3.11 -5.80
N TYR A 83 -1.92 3.15 -4.83
CA TYR A 83 -2.31 3.23 -3.42
C TYR A 83 -3.02 4.54 -3.08
N ILE A 84 -2.55 5.68 -3.58
CA ILE A 84 -3.20 7.00 -3.38
C ILE A 84 -4.62 6.98 -3.98
N GLY A 85 -4.79 6.52 -5.22
CA GLY A 85 -6.11 6.44 -5.85
C GLY A 85 -7.08 5.55 -5.06
N PHE A 86 -6.59 4.42 -4.58
CA PHE A 86 -7.38 3.54 -3.72
C PHE A 86 -7.70 4.17 -2.34
N GLN A 87 -6.73 4.85 -1.72
CA GLN A 87 -6.88 5.50 -0.43
C GLN A 87 -7.85 6.69 -0.49
N GLN A 88 -7.78 7.51 -1.53
CA GLN A 88 -8.66 8.67 -1.68
C GLN A 88 -10.09 8.28 -2.06
N SER A 89 -10.27 7.26 -2.91
CA SER A 89 -11.61 6.74 -3.22
C SER A 89 -12.28 6.07 -2.01
N GLN A 90 -11.49 5.38 -1.19
CA GLN A 90 -12.00 4.67 -0.02
C GLN A 90 -11.97 5.50 1.26
N ALA A 91 -11.28 6.64 1.37
CA ALA A 91 -11.19 7.46 2.60
C ALA A 91 -11.24 6.64 3.93
N PRO A 92 -10.32 5.68 4.14
CA PRO A 92 -10.45 4.63 5.14
C PRO A 92 -10.32 5.11 6.59
N TRP A 93 -9.71 6.26 6.80
CA TRP A 93 -9.45 6.80 8.12
C TRP A 93 -10.72 7.34 8.77
N ILE A 94 -10.79 7.27 10.10
CA ILE A 94 -11.96 7.74 10.87
C ILE A 94 -12.17 9.25 10.71
N SER A 95 -11.08 10.02 10.66
CA SER A 95 -11.10 11.47 10.49
C SER A 95 -10.83 11.86 9.03
N GLU A 96 -11.61 12.79 8.50
CA GLU A 96 -11.36 13.39 7.18
C GLU A 96 -9.99 14.07 7.12
N LEU A 97 -9.57 14.74 8.19
CA LEU A 97 -8.24 15.34 8.29
C LEU A 97 -7.14 14.28 8.12
N ALA A 98 -7.29 13.11 8.73
CA ALA A 98 -6.33 12.02 8.56
C ALA A 98 -6.29 11.50 7.11
N ASN A 99 -7.43 11.46 6.41
CA ASN A 99 -7.47 11.09 4.99
C ASN A 99 -6.73 12.10 4.10
N VAL A 100 -6.90 13.40 4.37
CA VAL A 100 -6.22 14.47 3.64
C VAL A 100 -4.73 14.47 3.95
N THR A 101 -4.34 14.41 5.23
CA THR A 101 -2.93 14.39 5.63
C THR A 101 -2.20 13.16 5.08
N ASP A 102 -2.80 11.96 5.17
CA ASP A 102 -2.21 10.74 4.60
C ASP A 102 -2.04 10.85 3.08
N GLY A 103 -3.03 11.42 2.39
CA GLY A 103 -2.94 11.72 0.96
C GLY A 103 -1.82 12.70 0.61
N LEU A 104 -1.71 13.81 1.35
CA LEU A 104 -0.66 14.81 1.16
C LEU A 104 0.74 14.23 1.40
N LEU A 105 0.90 13.38 2.43
CA LEU A 105 2.16 12.70 2.70
C LEU A 105 2.54 11.77 1.56
N HIS A 106 1.60 11.00 1.03
CA HIS A 106 1.87 10.12 -0.11
C HIS A 106 2.16 10.88 -1.39
N MET A 107 1.47 12.00 -1.65
CA MET A 107 1.81 12.91 -2.74
C MET A 107 3.22 13.49 -2.59
N GLY A 108 3.61 13.86 -1.37
CA GLY A 108 4.97 14.29 -1.05
C GLY A 108 6.01 13.22 -1.37
N LEU A 109 5.75 11.95 -1.06
CA LEU A 109 6.62 10.84 -1.43
C LEU A 109 6.76 10.69 -2.96
N VAL A 110 5.67 10.85 -3.71
CA VAL A 110 5.73 10.84 -5.19
C VAL A 110 6.55 12.00 -5.72
N LEU A 111 6.41 13.21 -5.16
CA LEU A 111 7.23 14.36 -5.55
C LEU A 111 8.72 14.14 -5.27
N ILE A 112 9.05 13.58 -4.10
CA ILE A 112 10.43 13.23 -3.76
C ILE A 112 10.97 12.18 -4.74
N LEU A 113 10.16 11.19 -5.11
CA LEU A 113 10.54 10.17 -6.08
C LEU A 113 10.83 10.78 -7.46
N ILE A 114 9.97 11.67 -7.95
CA ILE A 114 10.16 12.37 -9.24
C ILE A 114 11.42 13.24 -9.16
N ALA A 115 11.60 14.01 -8.10
CA ALA A 115 12.78 14.85 -7.91
C ALA A 115 14.07 14.00 -7.87
N GLY A 116 14.06 12.87 -7.18
CA GLY A 116 15.18 11.93 -7.13
C GLY A 116 15.47 11.30 -8.50
N ALA A 117 14.43 10.92 -9.25
CA ALA A 117 14.58 10.37 -10.59
C ALA A 117 15.18 11.40 -11.56
N VAL A 118 14.77 12.67 -11.49
CA VAL A 118 15.30 13.75 -12.33
C VAL A 118 16.73 14.14 -11.93
N ALA A 119 17.05 14.12 -10.64
CA ALA A 119 18.39 14.46 -10.14
C ALA A 119 19.44 13.38 -10.43
N THR A 120 19.02 12.15 -10.75
CA THR A 120 19.93 11.04 -11.01
C THR A 120 20.36 11.04 -12.49
N PRO A 121 21.66 11.12 -12.81
CA PRO A 121 22.13 11.05 -14.19
C PRO A 121 21.88 9.64 -14.76
N ALA A 122 20.95 9.54 -15.71
CA ALA A 122 20.55 8.28 -16.32
C ALA A 122 21.52 7.86 -17.46
N PRO A 123 22.00 6.61 -17.50
CA PRO A 123 22.57 6.00 -18.70
C PRO A 123 21.49 5.92 -19.79
N ARG A 124 21.80 6.35 -21.01
CA ARG A 124 20.86 6.41 -22.14
C ARG A 124 20.60 5.03 -22.75
N ASP A 125 19.90 4.15 -22.04
CA ASP A 125 19.35 2.92 -22.65
C ASP A 125 17.83 3.05 -22.82
N LEU A 126 17.41 3.37 -24.05
CA LEU A 126 16.00 3.54 -24.41
C LEU A 126 15.19 2.22 -24.32
N ASN A 127 15.87 1.07 -24.33
CA ASN A 127 15.24 -0.25 -24.21
C ASN A 127 14.72 -0.53 -22.79
N SER A 128 15.33 0.08 -21.77
CA SER A 128 14.92 -0.02 -20.36
C SER A 128 13.55 0.61 -20.07
N LEU A 129 13.17 1.63 -20.84
CA LEU A 129 11.89 2.33 -20.69
C LEU A 129 10.70 1.58 -21.33
N GLN A 130 10.96 0.61 -22.22
CA GLN A 130 9.91 -0.08 -22.96
C GLN A 130 9.16 -1.11 -22.10
N VAL A 131 9.85 -1.82 -21.20
CA VAL A 131 9.25 -2.89 -20.38
C VAL A 131 8.27 -2.35 -19.34
N PRO A 132 8.57 -1.30 -18.56
CA PRO A 132 7.61 -0.70 -17.64
C PRO A 132 6.49 0.04 -18.37
N GLY A 133 6.81 0.67 -19.52
CA GLY A 133 5.80 1.31 -20.37
C GLY A 133 4.76 0.32 -20.87
N LEU A 134 5.16 -0.89 -21.27
CA LEU A 134 4.23 -1.94 -21.69
C LEU A 134 3.31 -2.38 -20.54
N LEU A 135 3.82 -2.53 -19.32
CA LEU A 135 3.01 -2.92 -18.15
C LEU A 135 1.98 -1.86 -17.75
N VAL A 136 2.26 -0.57 -17.99
CA VAL A 136 1.35 0.53 -17.63
C VAL A 136 0.32 0.83 -18.74
N PHE A 137 0.66 0.61 -20.01
CA PHE A 137 -0.22 0.93 -21.14
C PHE A 137 -1.02 -0.26 -21.70
N VAL A 138 -0.68 -1.51 -21.32
CA VAL A 138 -1.41 -2.72 -21.76
C VAL A 138 -2.36 -3.27 -20.68
N ALA A 139 -2.33 -2.73 -19.46
CA ALA A 139 -3.30 -3.03 -18.38
C ALA A 139 -4.43 -2.00 -18.35
#